data_AF-A0A225VGB3-F1
#
_entry.id   AF-A0A225VGB3-F1
#
_cell.length_a   1.000
_cell.length_b   1.000
_cell.length_c   1.000
_cell.angle_alpha   90.00
_cell.angle_beta   90.00
_cell.angle_gamma   90.00
#
_symmetry.space_group_name_H-M   'P 1'
#
loop_
_entity.id
_entity.type
_entity.pdbx_description
1 polymer ?
#
loop_
_entity_poly.entity_id
_entity_poly.type
_entity_poly.pdbx_seq_one_letter_code
_entity_poly.pdbx_strand_id
1 'polypeptide(L)'
;MSSKTTTKSGENLSGVRTITLVWMTIGLGPLFLQIKGYAQFVTPHKISDNLISPIEEEAHTSDLHQNCPVNELFMAGAYWNVNPTHYYHILDGVLCHYVMPQYNLHGNYYLGNYTVEPYRTTPSSCAEQSYPFTNYFYHGSIGYYSFYAEGEGTYCALDDIAYDVVRGVGTLDINGVALANDKGRKGYLRSYWYAFAGFVLVGIRCAVLRRSFIMCKRFARRCDHISEPIRLHHAVVFVQESMRLSAHGAKNYHRVLLLFLLLDQGLMSDLFLLITQEGFVGRIQCISLGYNLAGIMSMLFEIVQSMKWMGHRTEFLVKRLLFNYETALIGELITAAVMQYYLTTLNRSGLRNTEKEALEISYYVMSLVGHGVIALGCVFVIVCTRSLGATGFVLWTFKTLRIFLKPCSVDATLGVRTKLVLLGGYVMENGELFYKSDTLKAFGLLRTTDEDGNEFLVYSKLRWISIPRDYLYVCGTVLGVRVSRCEERQCSGVMSIFDQALGGRLVGDAFTDFPGAQHCIMCHKTCFLN
;
A
#
# COMPACT_ATOMS: atom_id res chain seq x y z
N MET A 1 -28.12 32.61 50.27
CA MET A 1 -27.67 31.21 50.12
C MET A 1 -27.68 30.87 48.64
N SER A 2 -26.54 31.05 47.97
CA SER A 2 -26.37 30.77 46.54
C SER A 2 -25.74 29.38 46.40
N SER A 3 -26.50 28.44 45.86
CA SER A 3 -26.06 27.07 45.59
C SER A 3 -25.23 27.06 44.31
N LYS A 4 -23.93 26.78 44.46
CA LYS A 4 -23.01 26.45 43.38
C LYS A 4 -23.48 25.18 42.67
N THR A 5 -23.89 25.30 41.42
CA THR A 5 -23.99 24.15 40.51
C THR A 5 -22.67 24.04 39.75
N THR A 6 -21.74 23.26 40.30
CA THR A 6 -20.56 22.76 39.59
C THR A 6 -21.01 21.83 38.46
N THR A 7 -21.08 22.36 37.25
CA THR A 7 -21.09 21.55 36.04
C THR A 7 -19.72 20.88 35.90
N LYS A 8 -19.71 19.55 35.99
CA LYS A 8 -18.54 18.71 35.69
C LYS A 8 -18.04 19.05 34.28
N SER A 9 -16.87 19.70 34.18
CA SER A 9 -16.12 19.77 32.93
C SER A 9 -15.68 18.35 32.58
N GLY A 10 -16.23 17.77 31.52
CA GLY A 10 -15.57 16.64 30.88
C GLY A 10 -14.17 17.11 30.50
N GLU A 11 -13.13 16.45 31.01
CA GLU A 11 -11.74 16.75 30.68
C GLU A 11 -11.56 16.57 29.16
N ASN A 12 -11.61 17.66 28.41
CA ASN A 12 -11.21 17.66 27.01
C ASN A 12 -9.73 17.23 26.96
N LEU A 13 -9.43 16.13 26.27
CA LEU A 13 -8.04 15.71 26.02
C LEU A 13 -7.24 16.89 25.44
N SER A 14 -6.10 17.22 26.04
CA SER A 14 -5.12 18.17 25.47
C SER A 14 -4.81 17.80 24.01
N GLY A 15 -4.59 18.81 23.16
CA GLY A 15 -4.27 18.62 21.73
C GLY A 15 -3.08 17.67 21.52
N VAL A 16 -2.09 17.71 22.41
CA VAL A 16 -0.95 16.78 22.41
C VAL A 16 -1.40 15.33 22.61
N ARG A 17 -2.32 15.06 23.54
CA ARG A 17 -2.81 13.69 23.79
C ARG A 17 -3.58 13.18 22.58
N THR A 18 -4.49 13.99 22.04
CA THR A 18 -5.30 13.63 20.86
C THR A 18 -4.43 13.29 19.66
N ILE A 19 -3.48 14.16 19.31
CA ILE A 19 -2.56 13.91 18.19
C ILE A 19 -1.69 12.69 18.42
N THR A 20 -1.22 12.47 19.66
CA THR A 20 -0.37 11.32 19.98
C THR A 20 -1.12 10.00 19.83
N LEU A 21 -2.37 9.93 20.31
CA LEU A 21 -3.22 8.75 20.14
C LEU A 21 -3.46 8.44 18.66
N VAL A 22 -3.83 9.46 17.88
CA VAL A 22 -4.03 9.30 16.43
C VAL A 22 -2.75 8.85 15.73
N TRP A 23 -1.60 9.43 16.08
CA TRP A 23 -0.29 9.03 15.55
C TRP A 23 0.06 7.59 15.89
N MET A 24 -0.22 7.12 17.11
CA MET A 24 -0.01 5.73 17.49
C MET A 24 -0.88 4.78 16.64
N THR A 25 -2.18 5.08 16.49
CA THR A 25 -3.10 4.21 15.76
C THR A 25 -2.79 4.14 14.26
N ILE A 26 -2.57 5.29 13.61
CA ILE A 26 -2.37 5.37 12.15
C ILE A 26 -0.92 5.03 11.76
N GLY A 27 0.03 5.27 12.65
CA GLY A 27 1.46 5.08 12.39
C GLY A 27 2.02 3.76 12.89
N LEU A 28 1.92 3.51 14.20
CA LEU A 28 2.54 2.33 14.82
C LEU A 28 1.80 1.04 14.49
N GLY A 29 0.46 1.07 14.40
CA GLY A 29 -0.35 -0.10 14.05
C GLY A 29 0.13 -0.79 12.77
N PRO A 30 0.11 -0.11 11.62
CA PRO A 30 0.62 -0.68 10.36
C PRO A 30 2.10 -1.07 10.42
N LEU A 31 2.95 -0.31 11.14
CA LEU A 31 4.35 -0.67 11.32
C LEU A 31 4.53 -2.00 12.06
N PHE A 32 3.76 -2.24 13.13
CA PHE A 32 3.84 -3.50 13.88
C PHE A 32 3.40 -4.69 13.03
N LEU A 33 2.36 -4.53 12.20
CA LEU A 33 1.94 -5.58 11.27
C LEU A 33 3.03 -5.87 10.23
N GLN A 34 3.67 -4.83 9.70
CA GLN A 34 4.78 -4.97 8.77
C GLN A 34 5.99 -5.65 9.43
N ILE A 35 6.37 -5.26 10.66
CA ILE A 35 7.47 -5.90 11.41
C ILE A 35 7.14 -7.36 11.71
N LYS A 36 5.90 -7.68 12.08
CA LYS A 36 5.44 -9.06 12.28
C LYS A 36 5.67 -9.89 11.02
N GLY A 37 5.19 -9.40 9.87
CA GLY A 37 5.36 -10.08 8.58
C GLY A 37 6.84 -10.24 8.20
N TYR A 38 7.61 -9.16 8.32
CA TYR A 38 9.06 -9.18 8.07
C TYR A 38 9.78 -10.21 8.95
N ALA A 39 9.47 -10.27 10.24
CA ALA A 39 10.08 -11.23 11.16
C ALA A 39 9.73 -12.67 10.78
N GLN A 40 8.49 -12.94 10.35
CA GLN A 40 8.09 -14.26 9.87
C GLN A 40 8.93 -14.70 8.66
N PHE A 41 9.13 -13.82 7.68
CA PHE A 41 9.85 -14.15 6.46
C PHE A 41 11.37 -14.16 6.58
N VAL A 42 11.96 -13.43 7.53
CA VAL A 42 13.40 -13.46 7.81
C VAL A 42 13.80 -14.63 8.71
N THR A 43 12.85 -15.16 9.48
CA THR A 43 13.12 -16.32 10.33
C THR A 43 13.51 -17.51 9.45
N PRO A 44 14.65 -18.17 9.72
CA PRO A 44 15.06 -19.31 8.91
C PRO A 44 14.03 -20.44 8.96
N HIS A 45 13.76 -21.03 7.82
CA HIS A 45 12.82 -22.16 7.68
C HIS A 45 13.56 -23.46 7.33
N LYS A 46 12.91 -24.60 7.53
CA LYS A 46 13.40 -25.93 7.15
C LYS A 46 12.29 -26.63 6.38
N ILE A 47 12.65 -27.23 5.25
CA ILE A 47 11.74 -28.08 4.46
C ILE A 47 11.60 -29.44 5.17
N SER A 48 10.37 -29.93 5.32
CA SER A 48 10.13 -31.26 5.88
C SER A 48 10.79 -32.37 5.05
N ASP A 49 11.40 -33.36 5.73
CA ASP A 49 12.28 -34.34 5.09
C ASP A 49 11.55 -35.24 4.07
N ASN A 50 10.24 -35.43 4.22
CA ASN A 50 9.38 -36.18 3.28
C ASN A 50 9.03 -35.40 2.00
N LEU A 51 9.36 -34.11 1.94
CA LEU A 51 9.10 -33.25 0.78
C LEU A 51 10.34 -33.01 -0.08
N ILE A 52 11.51 -33.43 0.39
CA ILE A 52 12.79 -33.31 -0.33
C ILE A 52 12.89 -34.45 -1.34
N SER A 53 13.22 -34.12 -2.58
CA SER A 53 13.33 -35.12 -3.63
C SER A 53 14.48 -36.11 -3.34
N PRO A 54 14.29 -37.41 -3.57
CA PRO A 54 15.36 -38.40 -3.46
C PRO A 54 16.51 -38.08 -4.43
N ILE A 55 17.75 -38.28 -3.97
CA ILE A 55 18.96 -37.91 -4.74
C ILE A 55 19.23 -38.94 -5.85
N GLU A 56 18.92 -40.21 -5.59
CA GLU A 56 19.32 -41.35 -6.43
C GLU A 56 18.22 -41.86 -7.36
N GLU A 57 16.98 -41.37 -7.20
CA GLU A 57 15.85 -41.79 -8.06
C GLU A 57 15.69 -40.88 -9.28
N GLU A 58 15.34 -41.49 -10.40
CA GLU A 58 15.00 -40.76 -11.63
C GLU A 58 13.57 -40.22 -11.55
N ALA A 59 13.38 -39.04 -12.17
CA ALA A 59 12.08 -38.41 -12.24
C ALA A 59 11.19 -39.13 -13.27
N HIS A 60 9.98 -39.52 -12.87
CA HIS A 60 8.99 -40.10 -13.76
C HIS A 60 8.05 -39.03 -14.33
N THR A 61 7.72 -39.15 -15.62
CA THR A 61 6.84 -38.21 -16.35
C THR A 61 5.67 -38.87 -17.06
N SER A 62 5.57 -40.21 -17.00
CA SER A 62 4.47 -40.98 -17.58
C SER A 62 3.25 -41.00 -16.67
N ASP A 63 2.05 -40.90 -17.26
CA ASP A 63 0.76 -40.98 -16.54
C ASP A 63 0.67 -40.01 -15.35
N LEU A 64 1.12 -38.76 -15.55
CA LEU A 64 1.24 -37.74 -14.50
C LEU A 64 -0.04 -37.57 -13.69
N HIS A 65 -1.17 -37.30 -14.31
CA HIS A 65 -2.43 -37.07 -13.59
C HIS A 65 -3.03 -38.32 -12.94
N GLN A 66 -2.54 -39.53 -13.29
CA GLN A 66 -2.95 -40.74 -12.58
C GLN A 66 -2.17 -40.91 -11.27
N ASN A 67 -0.88 -40.57 -11.27
CA ASN A 67 0.00 -40.70 -10.10
C ASN A 67 0.01 -39.44 -9.20
N CYS A 68 -0.24 -38.28 -9.82
CA CYS A 68 -0.26 -36.95 -9.22
C CYS A 68 -1.61 -36.27 -9.54
N PRO A 69 -2.72 -36.73 -8.93
CA PRO A 69 -4.07 -36.33 -9.34
C PRO A 69 -4.48 -34.93 -8.87
N VAL A 70 -3.66 -34.24 -8.07
CA VAL A 70 -3.98 -32.93 -7.51
C VAL A 70 -4.07 -31.87 -8.61
N ASN A 71 -5.27 -31.31 -8.81
CA ASN A 71 -5.54 -30.29 -9.83
C ASN A 71 -5.67 -28.88 -9.23
N GLU A 72 -6.23 -28.78 -8.03
CA GLU A 72 -6.41 -27.51 -7.32
C GLU A 72 -5.91 -27.61 -5.89
N LEU A 73 -5.38 -26.50 -5.39
CA LEU A 73 -4.98 -26.32 -4.00
C LEU A 73 -5.87 -25.25 -3.37
N PHE A 74 -6.55 -25.59 -2.28
CA PHE A 74 -7.33 -24.65 -1.49
C PHE A 74 -6.52 -24.22 -0.27
N MET A 75 -6.10 -22.96 -0.26
CA MET A 75 -5.31 -22.35 0.82
C MET A 75 -5.88 -20.99 1.22
N ALA A 76 -6.04 -20.77 2.52
CA ALA A 76 -6.48 -19.50 3.10
C ALA A 76 -7.72 -18.88 2.45
N GLY A 77 -8.69 -19.72 2.05
CA GLY A 77 -9.94 -19.26 1.44
C GLY A 77 -9.85 -18.92 -0.06
N ALA A 78 -8.75 -19.28 -0.73
CA ALA A 78 -8.59 -19.11 -2.17
C ALA A 78 -8.17 -20.43 -2.85
N TYR A 79 -8.66 -20.61 -4.07
CA TYR A 79 -8.29 -21.75 -4.93
C TYR A 79 -7.11 -21.36 -5.82
N TRP A 80 -6.18 -22.29 -6.01
CA TRP A 80 -4.97 -22.14 -6.79
C TRP A 80 -4.82 -23.30 -7.76
N ASN A 81 -4.51 -23.01 -9.02
CA ASN A 81 -4.36 -24.04 -10.04
C ASN A 81 -2.97 -24.67 -9.92
N VAL A 82 -2.94 -25.99 -9.78
CA VAL A 82 -1.71 -26.77 -9.66
C VAL A 82 -1.54 -27.60 -10.92
N ASN A 83 -0.29 -27.77 -11.35
CA ASN A 83 0.03 -28.66 -12.44
C ASN A 83 1.27 -29.51 -12.12
N PRO A 84 1.15 -30.84 -12.02
CA PRO A 84 2.28 -31.71 -11.82
C PRO A 84 3.18 -31.76 -13.06
N THR A 85 4.48 -31.90 -12.86
CA THR A 85 5.46 -31.98 -13.96
C THR A 85 6.23 -33.31 -13.98
N HIS A 86 6.54 -33.85 -12.81
CA HIS A 86 7.19 -35.14 -12.63
C HIS A 86 6.96 -35.65 -11.20
N TYR A 87 7.27 -36.93 -10.97
CA TYR A 87 7.14 -37.54 -9.65
C TYR A 87 8.22 -38.57 -9.35
N TYR A 88 8.28 -38.94 -8.07
CA TYR A 88 9.15 -39.96 -7.50
C TYR A 88 8.31 -40.94 -6.68
N HIS A 89 8.61 -42.23 -6.78
CA HIS A 89 7.97 -43.26 -5.96
C HIS A 89 8.66 -43.31 -4.61
N ILE A 90 7.90 -43.20 -3.52
CA ILE A 90 8.45 -43.33 -2.17
C ILE A 90 7.69 -44.40 -1.39
N LEU A 91 8.28 -44.91 -0.31
CA LEU A 91 7.80 -46.09 0.42
C LEU A 91 6.29 -46.10 0.72
N ASP A 92 5.72 -44.95 1.11
CA ASP A 92 4.32 -44.83 1.55
C ASP A 92 3.45 -43.92 0.66
N GLY A 93 3.89 -43.63 -0.57
CA GLY A 93 3.14 -42.76 -1.47
C GLY A 93 3.93 -42.27 -2.66
N VAL A 94 3.57 -41.07 -3.13
CA VAL A 94 4.20 -40.42 -4.28
C VAL A 94 4.63 -39.02 -3.89
N LEU A 95 5.83 -38.62 -4.31
CA LEU A 95 6.30 -37.24 -4.22
C LEU A 95 6.19 -36.60 -5.61
N CYS A 96 5.29 -35.64 -5.76
CA CYS A 96 5.03 -34.97 -7.02
C CYS A 96 5.63 -33.56 -7.01
N HIS A 97 6.43 -33.24 -8.03
CA HIS A 97 6.82 -31.86 -8.30
C HIS A 97 5.70 -31.16 -9.06
N TYR A 98 5.37 -29.94 -8.64
CA TYR A 98 4.29 -29.16 -9.23
C TYR A 98 4.64 -27.70 -9.41
N VAL A 99 3.91 -27.08 -10.34
CA VAL A 99 3.99 -25.66 -10.62
C VAL A 99 2.62 -25.00 -10.51
N MET A 100 2.60 -23.71 -10.19
CA MET A 100 1.45 -22.84 -10.52
C MET A 100 1.90 -21.88 -11.62
N PRO A 101 1.60 -22.19 -12.90
CA PRO A 101 2.22 -21.50 -14.03
C PRO A 101 2.01 -19.99 -14.04
N GLN A 102 0.85 -19.54 -13.55
CA GLN A 102 0.41 -18.15 -13.49
C GLN A 102 1.23 -17.30 -12.50
N TYR A 103 1.97 -17.94 -11.60
CA TYR A 103 2.57 -17.28 -10.44
C TYR A 103 4.05 -17.61 -10.24
N ASN A 104 4.72 -18.30 -11.18
CA ASN A 104 6.13 -18.71 -11.00
C ASN A 104 6.38 -19.35 -9.64
N LEU A 105 5.51 -20.30 -9.29
CA LEU A 105 5.58 -21.06 -8.07
C LEU A 105 5.97 -22.49 -8.42
N HIS A 106 6.95 -23.01 -7.68
CA HIS A 106 7.52 -24.35 -7.86
C HIS A 106 7.62 -25.00 -6.49
N GLY A 107 7.30 -26.28 -6.40
CA GLY A 107 7.25 -26.98 -5.13
C GLY A 107 7.03 -28.47 -5.27
N ASN A 108 7.07 -29.17 -4.15
CA ASN A 108 6.73 -30.59 -4.09
C ASN A 108 5.55 -30.80 -3.16
N TYR A 109 4.71 -31.76 -3.51
CA TYR A 109 3.74 -32.31 -2.57
C TYR A 109 3.93 -33.81 -2.42
N TYR A 110 3.75 -34.27 -1.20
CA TYR A 110 3.64 -35.68 -0.87
C TYR A 110 2.15 -36.06 -0.81
N LEU A 111 1.82 -37.17 -1.46
CA LEU A 111 0.50 -37.78 -1.43
C LEU A 111 0.61 -39.21 -0.90
N GLY A 112 -0.04 -39.48 0.24
CA GLY A 112 -0.06 -40.81 0.84
C GLY A 112 -1.02 -41.77 0.12
N ASN A 113 -0.73 -43.07 0.18
CA ASN A 113 -1.53 -44.13 -0.46
C ASN A 113 -2.64 -44.73 0.43
N TYR A 114 -2.85 -44.18 1.63
CA TYR A 114 -3.84 -44.64 2.61
C TYR A 114 -4.83 -43.53 2.95
N THR A 115 -6.02 -43.89 3.41
CA THR A 115 -7.03 -42.91 3.81
C THR A 115 -6.82 -42.40 5.24
N VAL A 116 -7.19 -41.14 5.47
CA VAL A 116 -7.10 -40.47 6.79
C VAL A 116 -8.35 -39.65 7.07
N GLU A 117 -8.54 -39.25 8.32
CA GLU A 117 -9.58 -38.29 8.67
C GLU A 117 -9.39 -36.97 7.91
N PRO A 118 -10.47 -36.38 7.35
CA PRO A 118 -10.39 -35.15 6.58
C PRO A 118 -9.88 -34.01 7.46
N TYR A 119 -9.05 -33.14 6.87
CA TYR A 119 -8.58 -31.96 7.56
C TYR A 119 -9.72 -30.96 7.80
N ARG A 120 -9.56 -30.04 8.76
CA ARG A 120 -10.63 -29.11 9.17
C ARG A 120 -11.18 -28.20 8.04
N THR A 121 -10.40 -27.99 6.99
CA THR A 121 -10.74 -27.18 5.82
C THR A 121 -11.38 -28.00 4.70
N THR A 122 -11.33 -29.33 4.81
CA THR A 122 -11.87 -30.28 3.84
C THR A 122 -13.38 -30.43 4.02
N PRO A 123 -14.16 -30.46 2.92
CA PRO A 123 -15.60 -30.69 2.98
C PRO A 123 -15.93 -32.04 3.62
N SER A 124 -17.03 -32.09 4.39
CA SER A 124 -17.50 -33.33 5.02
C SER A 124 -17.84 -34.43 4.01
N SER A 125 -18.13 -34.08 2.75
CA SER A 125 -18.36 -35.03 1.66
C SER A 125 -17.13 -35.88 1.33
N CYS A 126 -15.93 -35.44 1.67
CA CYS A 126 -14.66 -36.11 1.37
C CYS A 126 -14.18 -37.06 2.47
N ALA A 127 -14.96 -37.27 3.55
CA ALA A 127 -14.49 -37.97 4.74
C ALA A 127 -13.95 -39.39 4.49
N GLU A 128 -14.53 -40.12 3.53
CA GLU A 128 -14.12 -41.49 3.19
C GLU A 128 -13.08 -41.58 2.06
N GLN A 129 -12.78 -40.44 1.41
CA GLN A 129 -11.87 -40.37 0.26
C GLN A 129 -10.79 -39.30 0.46
N SER A 130 -10.36 -39.12 1.71
CA SER A 130 -9.31 -38.18 2.10
C SER A 130 -7.99 -38.91 2.26
N TYR A 131 -6.94 -38.38 1.63
CA TYR A 131 -5.58 -38.92 1.68
C TYR A 131 -4.61 -37.91 2.31
N PRO A 132 -3.56 -38.35 3.01
CA PRO A 132 -2.54 -37.46 3.57
C PRO A 132 -1.92 -36.59 2.49
N PHE A 133 -1.86 -35.29 2.75
CA PHE A 133 -1.26 -34.32 1.85
C PHE A 133 -0.37 -33.36 2.64
N THR A 134 0.88 -33.22 2.20
CA THR A 134 1.79 -32.17 2.68
C THR A 134 2.48 -31.56 1.49
N ASN A 135 2.75 -30.27 1.50
CA ASN A 135 3.45 -29.60 0.41
C ASN A 135 4.47 -28.59 0.92
N TYR A 136 5.39 -28.21 0.04
CA TYR A 136 6.02 -26.91 0.14
C TYR A 136 6.08 -26.29 -1.25
N PHE A 137 6.20 -24.98 -1.27
CA PHE A 137 6.54 -24.26 -2.48
C PHE A 137 7.36 -23.02 -2.23
N TYR A 138 8.05 -22.62 -3.28
CA TYR A 138 8.67 -21.31 -3.42
C TYR A 138 7.97 -20.51 -4.52
N HIS A 139 7.57 -19.29 -4.18
CA HIS A 139 7.01 -18.30 -5.10
C HIS A 139 8.06 -17.25 -5.44
N GLY A 140 8.49 -17.19 -6.69
CA GLY A 140 9.51 -16.24 -7.14
C GLY A 140 9.06 -14.78 -7.01
N SER A 141 9.91 -13.94 -6.40
CA SER A 141 9.69 -12.49 -6.33
C SER A 141 10.25 -11.77 -7.56
N ILE A 142 10.03 -10.45 -7.64
CA ILE A 142 10.73 -9.57 -8.61
C ILE A 142 12.21 -9.42 -8.23
N GLY A 143 12.52 -9.46 -6.93
CA GLY A 143 13.90 -9.56 -6.45
C GLY A 143 14.54 -10.95 -6.66
N TYR A 144 15.83 -11.08 -6.35
CA TYR A 144 16.56 -12.36 -6.37
C TYR A 144 16.25 -13.22 -5.12
N TYR A 145 14.97 -13.38 -4.78
CA TYR A 145 14.53 -14.27 -3.71
C TYR A 145 13.14 -14.83 -4.00
N SER A 146 12.77 -15.89 -3.29
CA SER A 146 11.44 -16.50 -3.35
C SER A 146 10.84 -16.61 -1.95
N PHE A 147 9.51 -16.45 -1.88
CA PHE A 147 8.73 -16.70 -0.67
C PHE A 147 8.48 -18.19 -0.52
N TYR A 148 8.75 -18.73 0.66
CA TYR A 148 8.49 -20.11 1.03
C TYR A 148 7.16 -20.21 1.77
N ALA A 149 6.40 -21.25 1.46
CA ALA A 149 5.34 -21.76 2.31
C ALA A 149 5.42 -23.28 2.37
N GLU A 150 5.09 -23.84 3.54
CA GLU A 150 4.90 -25.27 3.75
C GLU A 150 3.55 -25.50 4.41
N GLY A 151 2.80 -26.43 3.84
CA GLY A 151 1.42 -26.73 4.18
C GLY A 151 1.21 -28.20 4.53
N GLU A 152 0.18 -28.43 5.33
CA GLU A 152 -0.35 -29.76 5.60
C GLU A 152 -1.88 -29.76 5.51
N GLY A 153 -2.42 -30.88 5.07
CA GLY A 153 -3.85 -31.09 4.99
C GLY A 153 -4.22 -32.44 4.39
N THR A 154 -5.30 -32.46 3.61
CA THR A 154 -5.79 -33.70 2.98
C THR A 154 -6.23 -33.46 1.55
N TYR A 155 -5.88 -34.40 0.68
CA TYR A 155 -6.37 -34.47 -0.70
C TYR A 155 -7.69 -35.22 -0.75
N CYS A 156 -8.68 -34.67 -1.46
CA CYS A 156 -9.96 -35.32 -1.70
C CYS A 156 -10.02 -35.91 -3.12
N ALA A 157 -10.22 -37.22 -3.22
CA ALA A 157 -10.30 -37.91 -4.51
C ALA A 157 -11.63 -37.72 -5.25
N LEU A 158 -12.65 -37.12 -4.61
CA LEU A 158 -13.95 -36.86 -5.25
C LEU A 158 -13.93 -35.63 -6.16
N ASP A 159 -13.07 -34.64 -5.87
CA ASP A 159 -13.02 -33.36 -6.57
C ASP A 159 -11.62 -32.96 -7.05
N ASP A 160 -10.62 -33.81 -6.80
CA ASP A 160 -9.21 -33.60 -7.13
C ASP A 160 -8.57 -32.36 -6.46
N ILE A 161 -9.08 -31.98 -5.28
CA ILE A 161 -8.62 -30.80 -4.55
C ILE A 161 -7.81 -31.20 -3.31
N ALA A 162 -6.64 -30.59 -3.17
CA ALA A 162 -5.88 -30.59 -1.93
C ALA A 162 -6.36 -29.44 -1.04
N TYR A 163 -6.87 -29.76 0.15
CA TYR A 163 -7.29 -28.79 1.15
C TYR A 163 -6.18 -28.64 2.19
N ASP A 164 -5.54 -27.48 2.20
CA ASP A 164 -4.26 -27.28 2.88
C ASP A 164 -4.30 -26.06 3.80
N VAL A 165 -3.58 -26.15 4.91
CA VAL A 165 -3.31 -25.05 5.82
C VAL A 165 -1.81 -24.86 5.98
N VAL A 166 -1.36 -23.65 5.67
CA VAL A 166 0.04 -23.27 5.79
C VAL A 166 0.51 -23.30 7.25
N ARG A 167 1.56 -24.08 7.50
CA ARG A 167 2.22 -24.25 8.81
C ARG A 167 3.49 -23.43 8.93
N GLY A 168 4.22 -23.27 7.84
CA GLY A 168 5.49 -22.56 7.80
C GLY A 168 5.55 -21.53 6.68
N VAL A 169 6.19 -20.40 6.95
CA VAL A 169 6.56 -19.41 5.92
C VAL A 169 8.00 -18.99 6.10
N GLY A 170 8.62 -18.51 5.03
CA GLY A 170 10.03 -18.15 5.02
C GLY A 170 10.44 -17.53 3.69
N THR A 171 11.74 -17.39 3.47
CA THR A 171 12.29 -16.86 2.21
C THR A 171 13.64 -17.50 1.89
N LEU A 172 13.96 -17.61 0.61
CA LEU A 172 15.26 -18.12 0.16
C LEU A 172 15.77 -17.31 -1.03
N ASP A 173 17.09 -17.08 -1.10
CA ASP A 173 17.77 -16.46 -2.25
C ASP A 173 17.84 -17.44 -3.43
N ILE A 174 16.69 -17.64 -4.09
CA ILE A 174 16.52 -18.49 -5.26
C ILE A 174 15.47 -17.86 -6.18
N ASN A 175 15.68 -17.91 -7.50
CA ASN A 175 14.69 -17.49 -8.50
C ASN A 175 15.04 -18.07 -9.89
N GLY A 176 14.15 -17.91 -10.86
CA GLY A 176 14.36 -18.30 -12.26
C GLY A 176 14.61 -19.80 -12.44
N VAL A 177 15.60 -20.16 -13.26
CA VAL A 177 15.92 -21.57 -13.57
C VAL A 177 16.35 -22.37 -12.34
N ALA A 178 17.00 -21.73 -11.37
CA ALA A 178 17.40 -22.40 -10.13
C ALA A 178 16.18 -22.80 -9.30
N LEU A 179 15.14 -21.95 -9.28
CA LEU A 179 13.87 -22.23 -8.61
C LEU A 179 13.11 -23.38 -9.28
N ALA A 180 13.06 -23.38 -10.62
CA ALA A 180 12.37 -24.42 -11.37
C ALA A 180 13.02 -25.81 -11.26
N ASN A 181 14.29 -25.88 -10.88
CA ASN A 181 15.04 -27.11 -10.67
C ASN A 181 15.30 -27.40 -9.18
N ASP A 182 14.60 -26.73 -8.26
CA ASP A 182 14.79 -26.96 -6.84
C ASP A 182 14.28 -28.34 -6.43
N LYS A 183 15.16 -29.13 -5.81
CA LYS A 183 14.86 -30.47 -5.27
C LYS A 183 14.57 -30.46 -3.77
N GLY A 184 14.54 -29.28 -3.15
CA GLY A 184 14.59 -29.14 -1.70
C GLY A 184 15.97 -29.43 -1.14
N ARG A 185 16.25 -28.93 0.07
CA ARG A 185 17.55 -29.08 0.74
C ARG A 185 17.33 -29.27 2.24
N LYS A 186 18.21 -30.08 2.85
CA LYS A 186 18.25 -30.25 4.30
C LYS A 186 18.88 -29.04 4.98
N GLY A 187 18.41 -28.75 6.19
CA GLY A 187 18.95 -27.68 7.05
C GLY A 187 18.12 -26.40 7.01
N TYR A 188 18.61 -25.38 7.73
CA TYR A 188 17.94 -24.08 7.82
C TYR A 188 18.29 -23.20 6.64
N LEU A 189 17.26 -22.63 6.02
CA LEU A 189 17.30 -21.82 4.82
C LEU A 189 16.80 -20.40 5.16
N ARG A 190 17.37 -19.39 4.51
CA ARG A 190 16.93 -17.98 4.65
C ARG A 190 17.36 -17.15 3.44
N SER A 191 16.68 -16.03 3.21
CA SER A 191 17.10 -15.01 2.25
C SER A 191 17.84 -13.86 2.94
N TYR A 192 19.08 -13.61 2.53
CA TYR A 192 19.81 -12.41 2.94
C TYR A 192 19.33 -11.18 2.19
N TRP A 193 18.88 -11.35 0.94
CA TRP A 193 18.38 -10.26 0.12
C TRP A 193 17.09 -9.67 0.71
N TYR A 194 16.12 -10.52 1.05
CA TYR A 194 14.89 -10.12 1.72
C TYR A 194 15.19 -9.48 3.07
N ALA A 195 16.08 -10.09 3.88
CA ALA A 195 16.47 -9.55 5.17
C ALA A 195 17.01 -8.12 5.07
N PHE A 196 17.90 -7.87 4.10
CA PHE A 196 18.48 -6.55 3.87
C PHE A 196 17.45 -5.53 3.35
N ALA A 197 16.70 -5.88 2.30
CA ALA A 197 15.73 -4.97 1.68
C ALA A 197 14.59 -4.62 2.67
N GLY A 198 14.07 -5.61 3.40
CA GLY A 198 13.09 -5.41 4.45
C GLY A 198 13.63 -4.57 5.61
N PHE A 199 14.88 -4.77 6.04
CA PHE A 199 15.52 -3.93 7.05
C PHE A 199 15.59 -2.46 6.62
N VAL A 200 15.99 -2.21 5.36
CA VAL A 200 16.03 -0.84 4.80
C VAL A 200 14.64 -0.21 4.79
N LEU A 201 13.60 -0.94 4.35
CA LEU A 201 12.23 -0.42 4.32
C LEU A 201 11.70 -0.12 5.74
N VAL A 202 11.90 -1.03 6.69
CA VAL A 202 11.54 -0.83 8.10
C VAL A 202 12.28 0.39 8.68
N GLY A 203 13.58 0.52 8.40
CA GLY A 203 14.38 1.67 8.80
C GLY A 203 13.83 3.00 8.27
N ILE A 204 13.45 3.04 6.99
CA ILE A 204 12.80 4.20 6.37
C ILE A 204 11.47 4.52 7.07
N ARG A 205 10.62 3.51 7.30
CA ARG A 205 9.33 3.70 7.99
C ARG A 205 9.51 4.21 9.42
N CYS A 206 10.48 3.69 10.16
CA CYS A 206 10.84 4.18 11.50
C CYS A 206 11.30 5.64 11.46
N ALA A 207 12.11 6.02 10.47
CA ALA A 207 12.53 7.42 10.29
C ALA A 207 11.34 8.34 9.96
N VAL A 208 10.42 7.90 9.10
CA VAL A 208 9.16 8.61 8.77
C VAL A 208 8.29 8.80 10.01
N LEU A 209 8.12 7.76 10.82
CA LEU A 209 7.33 7.82 12.04
C LEU A 209 7.97 8.75 13.09
N ARG A 210 9.28 8.66 13.28
CA ARG A 210 10.01 9.56 14.18
C ARG A 210 9.86 11.02 13.76
N ARG A 211 10.04 11.35 12.46
CA ARG A 211 9.88 12.74 12.00
C ARG A 211 8.43 13.20 12.13
N SER A 212 7.47 12.34 11.79
CA SER A 212 6.03 12.64 11.93
C SER A 212 5.68 12.94 13.39
N PHE A 213 6.15 12.12 14.34
CA PHE A 213 5.90 12.31 15.77
C PHE A 213 6.37 13.67 16.27
N ILE A 214 7.61 14.05 15.93
CA ILE A 214 8.19 15.31 16.37
C ILE A 214 7.42 16.50 15.78
N MET A 215 7.02 16.40 14.50
CA MET A 215 6.23 17.43 13.83
C MET A 215 4.83 17.58 14.43
N CYS A 216 4.14 16.46 14.63
CA CYS A 216 2.86 16.36 15.32
C CYS A 216 2.91 16.99 16.72
N LYS A 217 3.92 16.65 17.51
CA LYS A 217 4.10 17.19 18.86
C LYS A 217 4.37 18.69 18.86
N ARG A 218 5.18 19.20 17.91
CA ARG A 218 5.46 20.64 17.78
C ARG A 218 4.23 21.43 17.33
N PHE A 219 3.49 20.89 16.36
CA PHE A 219 2.22 21.47 15.93
C PHE A 219 1.22 21.53 17.09
N ALA A 220 1.04 20.42 17.81
CA ALA A 220 0.12 20.36 18.94
C ALA A 220 0.46 21.37 20.05
N ARG A 221 1.74 21.46 20.43
CA ARG A 221 2.22 22.46 21.40
C ARG A 221 1.99 23.90 20.94
N ARG A 222 2.12 24.18 19.64
CA ARG A 222 1.85 25.50 19.10
C ARG A 222 0.37 25.84 19.20
N CYS A 223 -0.52 24.92 18.82
CA CYS A 223 -1.96 25.09 18.97
C CYS A 223 -2.35 25.31 20.44
N ASP A 224 -1.77 24.54 21.37
CA ASP A 224 -2.00 24.75 22.81
C ASP A 224 -1.53 26.15 23.26
N HIS A 225 -0.41 26.66 22.73
CA HIS A 225 0.11 28.00 23.08
C HIS A 225 -0.78 29.15 22.60
N ILE A 226 -1.39 29.01 21.42
CA ILE A 226 -2.35 29.98 20.88
C ILE A 226 -3.80 29.68 21.33
N SER A 227 -3.98 28.81 22.33
CA SER A 227 -5.28 28.42 22.93
C SER A 227 -6.30 27.86 21.93
N GLU A 228 -5.80 27.13 20.93
CA GLU A 228 -6.59 26.63 19.81
C GLU A 228 -6.80 25.12 19.89
N PRO A 229 -8.04 24.62 20.09
CA PRO A 229 -8.29 23.20 20.27
C PRO A 229 -8.04 22.41 18.98
N ILE A 230 -7.57 21.16 19.14
CA ILE A 230 -7.36 20.22 18.03
C ILE A 230 -8.46 19.17 18.06
N ARG A 231 -9.37 19.24 17.09
CA ARG A 231 -10.42 18.23 16.90
C ARG A 231 -9.81 16.94 16.36
N LEU A 232 -10.43 15.79 16.68
CA LEU A 232 -9.95 14.48 16.27
C LEU A 232 -9.75 14.35 14.75
N HIS A 233 -10.72 14.83 13.95
CA HIS A 233 -10.61 14.76 12.49
C HIS A 233 -9.47 15.63 11.93
N HIS A 234 -9.21 16.81 12.52
CA HIS A 234 -8.04 17.63 12.15
C HIS A 234 -6.73 16.91 12.49
N ALA A 235 -6.68 16.23 13.64
CA ALA A 235 -5.52 15.44 14.03
C ALA A 235 -5.25 14.30 13.04
N VAL A 236 -6.30 13.60 12.56
CA VAL A 236 -6.17 12.54 11.54
C VAL A 236 -5.55 13.07 10.25
N VAL A 237 -6.06 14.21 9.74
CA VAL A 237 -5.53 14.85 8.52
C VAL A 237 -4.06 15.22 8.69
N PHE A 238 -3.72 15.94 9.77
CA PHE A 238 -2.36 16.39 10.00
C PHE A 238 -1.37 15.23 10.20
N VAL A 239 -1.77 14.20 10.96
CA VAL A 239 -0.95 13.00 11.18
C VAL A 239 -0.69 12.29 9.85
N GLN A 240 -1.72 12.09 9.02
CA GLN A 240 -1.57 11.43 7.72
C GLN A 240 -0.68 12.22 6.75
N GLU A 241 -0.81 13.55 6.67
CA GLU A 241 0.11 14.39 5.88
C GLU A 241 1.55 14.28 6.40
N SER A 242 1.74 14.29 7.73
CA SER A 242 3.08 14.22 8.34
C SER A 242 3.78 12.87 8.13
N MET A 243 3.02 11.79 7.91
CA MET A 243 3.50 10.43 7.65
C MET A 243 3.74 10.14 6.17
N ARG A 244 3.68 11.15 5.29
CA ARG A 244 4.09 11.02 3.89
C ARG A 244 5.45 10.33 3.79
N LEU A 245 5.61 9.40 2.85
CA LEU A 245 6.85 8.64 2.67
C LEU A 245 7.97 9.49 2.06
N SER A 246 7.67 10.18 0.96
CA SER A 246 8.60 11.10 0.30
C SER A 246 8.76 12.39 1.10
N ALA A 247 9.99 12.91 1.18
CA ALA A 247 10.21 14.24 1.72
C ALA A 247 9.79 15.33 0.73
N HIS A 248 9.56 16.55 1.22
CA HIS A 248 9.37 17.71 0.35
C HIS A 248 10.64 17.96 -0.46
N GLY A 249 10.50 18.13 -1.78
CA GLY A 249 11.63 18.28 -2.70
C GLY A 249 12.30 16.95 -3.11
N ALA A 250 11.72 15.80 -2.78
CA ALA A 250 12.19 14.51 -3.27
C ALA A 250 12.16 14.44 -4.81
N LYS A 251 13.32 14.17 -5.42
CA LYS A 251 13.44 13.85 -6.86
C LYS A 251 12.75 12.52 -7.20
N ASN A 252 12.38 12.34 -8.47
CA ASN A 252 11.65 11.15 -8.93
C ASN A 252 12.41 9.83 -8.76
N TYR A 253 13.74 9.81 -8.90
CA TYR A 253 14.49 8.57 -8.65
C TYR A 253 14.38 8.11 -7.19
N HIS A 254 14.32 9.02 -6.21
CA HIS A 254 14.07 8.64 -4.81
C HIS A 254 12.68 8.02 -4.65
N ARG A 255 11.69 8.55 -5.36
CA ARG A 255 10.31 8.03 -5.33
C ARG A 255 10.20 6.66 -6.00
N VAL A 256 10.91 6.45 -7.11
CA VAL A 256 11.01 5.15 -7.77
C VAL A 256 11.69 4.13 -6.87
N LEU A 257 12.76 4.49 -6.18
CA LEU A 257 13.41 3.60 -5.20
C LEU A 257 12.46 3.22 -4.06
N LEU A 258 11.73 4.19 -3.50
CA LEU A 258 10.71 3.92 -2.48
C LEU A 258 9.58 3.04 -3.01
N LEU A 259 9.12 3.28 -4.24
CA LEU A 259 8.08 2.49 -4.89
C LEU A 259 8.51 1.03 -5.05
N PHE A 260 9.75 0.81 -5.51
CA PHE A 260 10.34 -0.53 -5.61
C PHE A 260 10.34 -1.24 -4.25
N LEU A 261 10.86 -0.59 -3.20
CA LEU A 261 10.87 -1.17 -1.84
C LEU A 261 9.45 -1.46 -1.33
N LEU A 262 8.50 -0.55 -1.53
CA LEU A 262 7.11 -0.75 -1.12
C LEU A 262 6.45 -1.91 -1.85
N LEU A 263 6.70 -2.05 -3.15
CA LEU A 263 6.11 -3.10 -3.97
C LEU A 263 6.71 -4.45 -3.59
N ASP A 264 8.03 -4.56 -3.66
CA ASP A 264 8.76 -5.82 -3.47
C ASP A 264 8.70 -6.32 -2.01
N GLN A 265 8.86 -5.43 -1.02
CA GLN A 265 8.94 -5.84 0.39
C GLN A 265 7.64 -5.61 1.16
N GLY A 266 6.86 -4.59 0.81
CA GLY A 266 5.60 -4.27 1.51
C GLY A 266 4.42 -5.05 0.94
N LEU A 267 4.03 -4.71 -0.30
CA LEU A 267 2.83 -5.23 -0.95
C LEU A 267 2.91 -6.75 -1.16
N MET A 268 4.02 -7.26 -1.72
CA MET A 268 4.16 -8.69 -1.99
C MET A 268 4.16 -9.52 -0.70
N SER A 269 4.86 -9.07 0.35
CA SER A 269 4.83 -9.74 1.65
C SER A 269 3.42 -9.79 2.25
N ASP A 270 2.68 -8.67 2.20
CA ASP A 270 1.31 -8.60 2.71
C ASP A 270 0.35 -9.49 1.90
N LEU A 271 0.49 -9.51 0.58
CA LEU A 271 -0.28 -10.37 -0.30
C LEU A 271 0.01 -11.84 -0.01
N PHE A 272 1.29 -12.21 0.14
CA PHE A 272 1.69 -13.58 0.46
C PHE A 272 1.15 -14.02 1.83
N LEU A 273 1.19 -13.13 2.85
CA LEU A 273 0.60 -13.43 4.15
C LEU A 273 -0.93 -13.55 4.08
N LEU A 274 -1.60 -12.79 3.22
CA LEU A 274 -3.05 -12.88 3.05
C LEU A 274 -3.48 -14.23 2.45
N ILE A 275 -2.67 -14.80 1.57
CA ILE A 275 -2.96 -16.09 0.92
C ILE A 275 -2.44 -17.30 1.70
N THR A 276 -1.73 -17.08 2.81
CA THR A 276 -1.20 -18.14 3.67
C THR A 276 -1.81 -18.15 5.07
N GLN A 277 -2.30 -17.01 5.57
CA GLN A 277 -2.86 -16.90 6.93
C GLN A 277 -4.39 -17.00 6.94
N GLU A 278 -4.91 -17.95 7.72
CA GLU A 278 -6.34 -18.15 7.90
C GLU A 278 -6.94 -17.25 9.00
N GLY A 279 -8.27 -17.11 8.95
CA GLY A 279 -9.07 -16.58 10.05
C GLY A 279 -8.80 -15.11 10.36
N PHE A 280 -8.82 -14.78 11.66
CA PHE A 280 -8.74 -13.40 12.13
C PHE A 280 -7.39 -12.74 11.83
N VAL A 281 -6.30 -13.51 11.84
CA VAL A 281 -4.95 -12.99 11.58
C VAL A 281 -4.82 -12.55 10.12
N GLY A 282 -5.31 -13.36 9.17
CA GLY A 282 -5.37 -12.97 7.75
C GLY A 282 -6.22 -11.70 7.53
N ARG A 283 -7.36 -11.59 8.22
CA ARG A 283 -8.22 -10.38 8.17
C ARG A 283 -7.52 -9.13 8.70
N ILE A 284 -6.68 -9.24 9.73
CA ILE A 284 -5.88 -8.10 10.21
C ILE A 284 -4.84 -7.69 9.16
N GLN A 285 -4.24 -8.65 8.45
CA GLN A 285 -3.23 -8.35 7.42
C GLN A 285 -3.80 -7.47 6.29
N CYS A 286 -5.12 -7.55 6.02
CA CYS A 286 -5.83 -6.65 5.11
C CYS A 286 -5.59 -5.16 5.41
N ILE A 287 -5.42 -4.79 6.69
CA ILE A 287 -5.15 -3.40 7.10
C ILE A 287 -3.77 -2.96 6.61
N SER A 288 -2.75 -3.82 6.78
CA SER A 288 -1.39 -3.55 6.29
C SER A 288 -1.37 -3.47 4.76
N LEU A 289 -2.04 -4.41 4.08
CA LEU A 289 -2.14 -4.43 2.63
C LEU A 289 -2.76 -3.14 2.09
N GLY A 290 -3.90 -2.74 2.65
CA GLY A 290 -4.55 -1.48 2.29
C GLY A 290 -3.66 -0.27 2.49
N TYR A 291 -2.93 -0.22 3.61
CA TYR A 291 -2.00 0.88 3.89
C TYR A 291 -0.83 0.95 2.88
N ASN A 292 -0.24 -0.19 2.51
CA ASN A 292 0.81 -0.25 1.50
C ASN A 292 0.30 0.14 0.10
N LEU A 293 -0.91 -0.31 -0.25
CA LEU A 293 -1.56 0.01 -1.53
C LEU A 293 -1.90 1.50 -1.65
N ALA A 294 -2.41 2.13 -0.58
CA ALA A 294 -2.61 3.58 -0.52
C ALA A 294 -1.28 4.35 -0.68
N GLY A 295 -0.19 3.82 -0.09
CA GLY A 295 1.15 4.38 -0.24
C GLY A 295 1.65 4.35 -1.68
N ILE A 296 1.47 3.22 -2.38
CA ILE A 296 1.83 3.03 -3.79
C ILE A 296 1.05 4.00 -4.68
N MET A 297 -0.29 4.05 -4.53
CA MET A 297 -1.15 4.94 -5.32
C MET A 297 -0.76 6.41 -5.14
N SER A 298 -0.51 6.83 -3.90
CA SER A 298 -0.06 8.20 -3.61
C SER A 298 1.29 8.50 -4.23
N MET A 299 2.26 7.58 -4.16
CA MET A 299 3.60 7.79 -4.70
C MET A 299 3.59 7.89 -6.23
N LEU A 300 2.82 7.03 -6.89
CA LEU A 300 2.63 7.07 -8.34
C LEU A 300 2.03 8.40 -8.78
N PHE A 301 0.99 8.86 -8.09
CA PHE A 301 0.37 10.15 -8.40
C PHE A 301 1.34 11.33 -8.19
N GLU A 302 2.15 11.32 -7.12
CA GLU A 302 3.18 12.34 -6.91
C GLU A 302 4.23 12.38 -8.02
N ILE A 303 4.63 11.22 -8.55
CA ILE A 303 5.56 11.10 -9.68
C ILE A 303 4.91 11.75 -10.91
N VAL A 304 3.70 11.34 -11.29
CA VAL A 304 2.96 11.87 -12.46
C VAL A 304 2.74 13.40 -12.32
N GLN A 305 2.31 13.87 -11.16
CA GLN A 305 2.08 15.29 -10.88
C GLN A 305 3.39 16.09 -10.99
N SER A 306 4.50 15.56 -10.47
CA SER A 306 5.79 16.25 -10.56
C SER A 306 6.39 16.31 -11.97
N MET A 307 6.05 15.33 -12.83
CA MET A 307 6.44 15.33 -14.24
C MET A 307 5.54 16.23 -15.09
N LYS A 308 4.47 16.81 -14.50
CA LYS A 308 3.47 17.63 -15.21
C LYS A 308 2.83 16.89 -16.39
N TRP A 309 2.63 15.58 -16.27
CA TRP A 309 2.02 14.76 -17.32
C TRP A 309 0.51 14.88 -17.42
N MET A 310 -0.14 15.60 -16.48
CA MET A 310 -1.57 15.85 -16.49
C MET A 310 -1.84 17.34 -16.65
N GLY A 311 -2.86 17.70 -17.43
CA GLY A 311 -3.38 19.07 -17.46
C GLY A 311 -4.03 19.46 -16.13
N HIS A 312 -4.00 20.76 -15.79
CA HIS A 312 -4.46 21.25 -14.49
C HIS A 312 -5.90 20.85 -14.13
N ARG A 313 -6.85 20.91 -15.08
CA ARG A 313 -8.25 20.49 -14.81
C ARG A 313 -8.35 19.01 -14.46
N THR A 314 -7.65 18.15 -15.19
CA THR A 314 -7.61 16.70 -14.94
C THR A 314 -6.91 16.40 -13.61
N GLU A 315 -5.83 17.12 -13.29
CA GLU A 315 -5.13 16.98 -12.01
C GLU A 315 -6.08 17.27 -10.83
N PHE A 316 -6.85 18.36 -10.86
CA PHE A 316 -7.82 18.67 -9.80
C PHE A 316 -8.92 17.60 -9.70
N LEU A 317 -9.47 17.18 -10.84
CA LEU A 317 -10.49 16.14 -10.90
C LEU A 317 -9.98 14.85 -10.25
N VAL A 318 -8.83 14.34 -10.70
CA VAL A 318 -8.22 13.11 -10.19
C VAL A 318 -7.90 13.24 -8.71
N LYS A 319 -7.29 14.36 -8.29
CA LYS A 319 -6.91 14.57 -6.89
C LYS A 319 -8.13 14.59 -5.97
N ARG A 320 -9.21 15.29 -6.35
CA ARG A 320 -10.44 15.35 -5.54
C ARG A 320 -11.25 14.06 -5.57
N LEU A 321 -11.26 13.36 -6.69
CA LEU A 321 -12.01 12.11 -6.84
C LEU A 321 -11.33 10.92 -6.15
N LEU A 322 -10.00 10.79 -6.31
CA LEU A 322 -9.24 9.61 -5.88
C LEU A 322 -8.34 9.85 -4.66
N PHE A 323 -7.95 11.09 -4.38
CA PHE A 323 -6.97 11.41 -3.35
C PHE A 323 -7.56 12.38 -2.31
N ASN A 324 -8.66 11.97 -1.69
CA ASN A 324 -9.32 12.72 -0.61
C ASN A 324 -9.37 11.92 0.70
N TYR A 325 -9.38 12.63 1.83
CA TYR A 325 -9.37 12.03 3.16
C TYR A 325 -10.62 11.21 3.48
N GLU A 326 -11.77 11.58 2.94
CA GLU A 326 -13.05 10.93 3.19
C GLU A 326 -13.08 9.50 2.65
N THR A 327 -12.43 9.24 1.50
CA THR A 327 -12.42 7.91 0.86
C THR A 327 -11.06 7.24 0.82
N ALA A 328 -9.99 7.90 1.27
CA ALA A 328 -8.60 7.43 1.17
C ALA A 328 -8.29 6.06 1.80
N LEU A 329 -9.11 5.54 2.71
CA LEU A 329 -8.91 4.18 3.27
C LEU A 329 -10.06 3.24 2.94
N ILE A 330 -11.19 3.76 2.47
CA ILE A 330 -12.39 2.97 2.21
C ILE A 330 -12.15 2.01 1.05
N GLY A 331 -11.59 2.52 -0.06
CA GLY A 331 -11.36 1.69 -1.24
C GLY A 331 -10.37 0.57 -0.97
N GLU A 332 -9.29 0.86 -0.28
CA GLU A 332 -8.27 -0.10 0.13
C GLU A 332 -8.82 -1.20 1.06
N LEU A 333 -9.65 -0.83 2.03
CA LEU A 333 -10.27 -1.81 2.94
C LEU A 333 -11.28 -2.70 2.22
N ILE A 334 -12.08 -2.14 1.30
CA ILE A 334 -13.01 -2.93 0.47
C ILE A 334 -12.23 -3.89 -0.42
N THR A 335 -11.20 -3.42 -1.13
CA THR A 335 -10.34 -4.27 -1.96
C THR A 335 -9.73 -5.41 -1.16
N ALA A 336 -9.22 -5.13 0.03
CA ALA A 336 -8.65 -6.17 0.89
C ALA A 336 -9.71 -7.15 1.41
N ALA A 337 -10.96 -6.72 1.65
CA ALA A 337 -12.06 -7.58 2.08
C ALA A 337 -12.55 -8.52 0.97
N VAL A 338 -12.54 -8.09 -0.29
CA VAL A 338 -13.00 -8.91 -1.43
C VAL A 338 -11.88 -9.69 -2.12
N MET A 339 -10.62 -9.52 -1.69
CA MET A 339 -9.45 -10.09 -2.34
C MET A 339 -9.52 -11.61 -2.51
N GLN A 340 -9.90 -12.36 -1.46
CA GLN A 340 -9.96 -13.83 -1.53
C GLN A 340 -10.98 -14.32 -2.57
N TYR A 341 -12.15 -13.67 -2.63
CA TYR A 341 -13.17 -13.97 -3.63
C TYR A 341 -12.69 -13.63 -5.04
N TYR A 342 -12.00 -12.49 -5.18
CA TYR A 342 -11.42 -12.07 -6.45
C TYR A 342 -10.35 -13.05 -6.94
N LEU A 343 -9.43 -13.48 -6.07
CA LEU A 343 -8.39 -14.48 -6.40
C LEU A 343 -9.01 -15.81 -6.81
N THR A 344 -10.02 -16.29 -6.08
CA THR A 344 -10.74 -17.52 -6.43
C THR A 344 -11.38 -17.44 -7.81
N THR A 345 -12.09 -16.33 -8.08
CA THR A 345 -12.76 -16.12 -9.37
C THR A 345 -11.74 -16.01 -10.50
N LEU A 346 -10.60 -15.37 -10.23
CA LEU A 346 -9.52 -15.22 -11.19
C LEU A 346 -8.87 -16.57 -11.51
N ASN A 347 -8.57 -17.39 -10.50
CA ASN A 347 -7.97 -18.70 -10.69
C ASN A 347 -8.91 -19.69 -11.37
N ARG A 348 -10.22 -19.55 -11.18
CA ARG A 348 -11.22 -20.35 -11.91
C ARG A 348 -11.64 -19.76 -13.26
N SER A 349 -10.97 -18.71 -13.72
CA SER A 349 -11.17 -18.12 -15.04
C SER A 349 -10.28 -18.79 -16.11
N GLY A 350 -10.24 -18.21 -17.31
CA GLY A 350 -9.34 -18.65 -18.38
C GLY A 350 -7.84 -18.67 -18.00
N LEU A 351 -7.44 -17.97 -16.92
CA LEU A 351 -6.09 -18.03 -16.37
C LEU A 351 -5.65 -19.44 -15.98
N ARG A 352 -6.58 -20.34 -15.64
CA ARG A 352 -6.30 -21.75 -15.35
C ARG A 352 -5.57 -22.45 -16.50
N ASN A 353 -5.86 -22.08 -17.74
CA ASN A 353 -5.40 -22.80 -18.93
C ASN A 353 -4.12 -22.21 -19.55
N THR A 354 -3.26 -21.59 -18.74
CA THR A 354 -2.08 -20.84 -19.23
C THR A 354 -0.76 -21.62 -19.12
N GLU A 355 -0.83 -22.93 -18.90
CA GLU A 355 0.33 -23.80 -18.80
C GLU A 355 1.17 -23.77 -20.08
N LYS A 356 0.53 -23.91 -21.25
CA LYS A 356 1.22 -23.98 -22.54
C LYS A 356 2.00 -22.70 -22.81
N GLU A 357 1.37 -21.55 -22.57
CA GLU A 357 1.98 -20.23 -22.69
C GLU A 357 3.14 -20.04 -21.70
N ALA A 358 3.03 -20.59 -20.48
CA ALA A 358 4.11 -20.54 -19.50
C ALA A 358 5.32 -21.37 -19.89
N LEU A 359 5.11 -22.53 -20.51
CA LEU A 359 6.18 -23.39 -21.04
C LEU A 359 6.84 -22.77 -22.28
N GLU A 360 6.07 -22.13 -23.15
CA GLU A 360 6.58 -21.48 -24.37
C GLU A 360 7.38 -20.21 -24.08
N ILE A 361 6.93 -19.37 -23.15
CA ILE A 361 7.55 -18.07 -22.86
C ILE A 361 8.50 -18.16 -21.67
N SER A 362 7.94 -18.41 -20.48
CA SER A 362 8.60 -18.61 -19.19
C SER A 362 7.57 -18.44 -18.07
N TYR A 363 7.66 -19.27 -17.04
CA TYR A 363 6.94 -19.07 -15.77
C TYR A 363 7.12 -17.68 -15.15
N TYR A 364 8.31 -17.08 -15.29
CA TYR A 364 8.59 -15.74 -14.75
C TYR A 364 7.75 -14.65 -15.45
N VAL A 365 7.65 -14.70 -16.78
CA VAL A 365 6.85 -13.74 -17.54
C VAL A 365 5.37 -13.94 -17.26
N MET A 366 4.90 -15.19 -17.19
CA MET A 366 3.52 -15.48 -16.84
C MET A 366 3.16 -15.03 -15.42
N SER A 367 4.10 -15.10 -14.47
CA SER A 367 3.93 -14.49 -13.14
C SER A 367 3.72 -12.98 -13.19
N LEU A 368 4.45 -12.26 -14.05
CA LEU A 368 4.24 -10.83 -14.25
C LEU A 368 2.84 -10.54 -14.81
N VAL A 369 2.35 -11.37 -15.73
CA VAL A 369 0.99 -11.26 -16.27
C VAL A 369 -0.05 -11.54 -15.17
N GLY A 370 0.10 -12.65 -14.43
CA GLY A 370 -0.81 -13.03 -13.35
C GLY A 370 -0.92 -11.97 -12.27
N HIS A 371 0.23 -11.49 -11.76
CA HIS A 371 0.28 -10.37 -10.80
C HIS A 371 -0.21 -9.05 -11.39
N GLY A 372 0.04 -8.80 -12.67
CA GLY A 372 -0.49 -7.64 -13.38
C GLY A 372 -2.01 -7.61 -13.39
N VAL A 373 -2.66 -8.75 -13.66
CA VAL A 373 -4.12 -8.86 -13.60
C VAL A 373 -4.63 -8.62 -12.18
N ILE A 374 -3.99 -9.23 -11.16
CA ILE A 374 -4.36 -9.01 -9.75
C ILE A 374 -4.26 -7.53 -9.39
N ALA A 375 -3.13 -6.89 -9.69
CA ALA A 375 -2.88 -5.49 -9.37
C ALA A 375 -3.87 -4.55 -10.08
N LEU A 376 -4.13 -4.78 -11.37
CA LEU A 376 -5.10 -4.00 -12.14
C LEU A 376 -6.53 -4.14 -11.58
N GLY A 377 -6.93 -5.35 -11.19
CA GLY A 377 -8.21 -5.58 -10.52
C GLY A 377 -8.32 -4.84 -9.19
N CYS A 378 -7.26 -4.88 -8.38
CA CYS A 378 -7.20 -4.14 -7.11
C CYS A 378 -7.33 -2.63 -7.32
N VAL A 379 -6.58 -2.09 -8.29
CA VAL A 379 -6.65 -0.67 -8.67
C VAL A 379 -8.03 -0.30 -9.17
N PHE A 380 -8.66 -1.14 -10.00
CA PHE A 380 -10.02 -0.91 -10.49
C PHE A 380 -11.02 -0.79 -9.33
N VAL A 381 -11.01 -1.73 -8.38
CA VAL A 381 -11.90 -1.68 -7.22
C VAL A 381 -11.65 -0.41 -6.39
N ILE A 382 -10.39 -0.03 -6.14
CA ILE A 382 -10.07 1.21 -5.41
C ILE A 382 -10.59 2.44 -6.14
N VAL A 383 -10.32 2.54 -7.44
CA VAL A 383 -10.71 3.69 -8.25
C VAL A 383 -12.23 3.82 -8.26
N CYS A 384 -12.96 2.72 -8.49
CA CYS A 384 -14.42 2.72 -8.49
C CYS A 384 -14.99 3.11 -7.12
N THR A 385 -14.55 2.46 -6.05
CA THR A 385 -15.05 2.70 -4.68
C THR A 385 -14.76 4.13 -4.22
N ARG A 386 -13.54 4.65 -4.44
CA ARG A 386 -13.20 6.03 -4.08
C ARG A 386 -13.97 7.05 -4.92
N SER A 387 -14.12 6.80 -6.23
CA SER A 387 -14.86 7.71 -7.12
C SER A 387 -16.34 7.78 -6.75
N LEU A 388 -16.97 6.62 -6.51
CA LEU A 388 -18.36 6.54 -6.08
C LEU A 388 -18.55 7.18 -4.71
N GLY A 389 -17.67 6.89 -3.75
CA GLY A 389 -17.70 7.49 -2.40
C GLY A 389 -17.54 9.00 -2.42
N ALA A 390 -16.57 9.52 -3.19
CA ALA A 390 -16.33 10.95 -3.31
C ALA A 390 -17.50 11.66 -4.00
N THR A 391 -18.03 11.06 -5.08
CA THR A 391 -19.20 11.58 -5.80
C THR A 391 -20.42 11.62 -4.90
N GLY A 392 -20.70 10.52 -4.18
CA GLY A 392 -21.78 10.43 -3.22
C GLY A 392 -21.65 11.46 -2.10
N PHE A 393 -20.46 11.62 -1.53
CA PHE A 393 -20.16 12.61 -0.49
C PHE A 393 -20.38 14.05 -0.97
N VAL A 394 -19.89 14.38 -2.17
CA VAL A 394 -20.01 15.72 -2.75
C VAL A 394 -21.46 16.04 -3.11
N LEU A 395 -22.20 15.09 -3.69
CA LEU A 395 -23.63 15.24 -3.95
C LEU A 395 -24.42 15.38 -2.65
N TRP A 396 -24.09 14.61 -1.62
CA TRP A 396 -24.75 14.71 -0.32
C TRP A 396 -24.57 16.09 0.31
N THR A 397 -23.32 16.57 0.33
CA THR A 397 -22.90 17.76 1.08
C THR A 397 -23.12 19.06 0.33
N PHE A 398 -22.75 19.12 -0.96
CA PHE A 398 -22.76 20.36 -1.75
C PHE A 398 -23.88 20.41 -2.80
N LYS A 399 -24.60 19.29 -3.02
CA LYS A 399 -25.65 19.16 -4.04
C LYS A 399 -25.18 19.53 -5.46
N THR A 400 -23.87 19.51 -5.71
CA THR A 400 -23.27 19.85 -7.02
C THR A 400 -21.95 19.13 -7.24
N LEU A 401 -21.72 18.67 -8.48
CA LEU A 401 -20.45 18.06 -8.88
C LEU A 401 -19.38 19.07 -9.31
N ARG A 402 -19.73 20.37 -9.33
CA ARG A 402 -18.81 21.45 -9.74
C ARG A 402 -17.55 21.53 -8.86
N ILE A 403 -17.63 21.03 -7.62
CA ILE A 403 -16.50 20.94 -6.68
C ILE A 403 -15.32 20.18 -7.29
N PHE A 404 -15.54 19.19 -8.17
CA PHE A 404 -14.43 18.43 -8.75
C PHE A 404 -13.61 19.22 -9.79
N LEU A 405 -14.22 20.20 -10.47
CA LEU A 405 -13.61 20.88 -11.62
C LEU A 405 -13.20 22.33 -11.31
N LYS A 406 -13.78 22.95 -10.28
CA LYS A 406 -13.55 24.37 -9.98
C LYS A 406 -12.12 24.63 -9.45
N PRO A 407 -11.36 25.56 -10.02
CA PRO A 407 -10.02 25.86 -9.52
C PRO A 407 -10.07 26.47 -8.11
N CYS A 408 -9.02 26.20 -7.33
CA CYS A 408 -8.79 26.83 -6.04
C CYS A 408 -7.32 27.27 -5.95
N SER A 409 -7.09 28.56 -5.65
CA SER A 409 -5.75 29.14 -5.58
C SER A 409 -4.85 28.47 -4.52
N VAL A 410 -5.44 27.96 -3.43
CA VAL A 410 -4.74 27.19 -2.40
C VAL A 410 -4.26 25.84 -2.94
N ASP A 411 -5.10 25.09 -3.65
CA ASP A 411 -4.70 23.81 -4.25
C ASP A 411 -3.54 24.00 -5.25
N ALA A 412 -3.62 25.05 -6.07
CA ALA A 412 -2.58 25.39 -7.04
C ALA A 412 -1.26 25.78 -6.34
N THR A 413 -1.33 26.50 -5.23
CA THR A 413 -0.15 26.90 -4.45
C THR A 413 0.50 25.70 -3.75
N LEU A 414 -0.31 24.82 -3.15
CA LEU A 414 0.18 23.64 -2.44
C LEU A 414 0.73 22.59 -3.42
N GLY A 415 0.02 22.30 -4.51
CA GLY A 415 0.46 21.37 -5.55
C GLY A 415 0.86 20.00 -4.98
N VAL A 416 2.11 19.60 -5.23
CA VAL A 416 2.70 18.33 -4.75
C VAL A 416 2.98 18.30 -3.24
N ARG A 417 2.90 19.44 -2.54
CA ARG A 417 3.22 19.56 -1.09
C ARG A 417 2.16 18.87 -0.23
N THR A 418 0.91 18.88 -0.65
CA THR A 418 -0.18 18.20 0.05
C THR A 418 -0.48 16.87 -0.61
N LYS A 419 -0.51 15.80 0.18
CA LYS A 419 -0.75 14.42 -0.28
C LYS A 419 -2.19 14.23 -0.74
N LEU A 420 -3.15 14.60 0.10
CA LEU A 420 -4.58 14.40 -0.13
C LEU A 420 -5.34 15.73 0.04
N VAL A 421 -6.59 15.79 -0.43
CA VAL A 421 -7.50 16.93 -0.19
C VAL A 421 -8.59 16.57 0.80
N LEU A 422 -9.17 17.56 1.49
CA LEU A 422 -10.30 17.35 2.39
C LEU A 422 -11.57 17.91 1.73
N LEU A 423 -12.43 17.04 1.19
CA LEU A 423 -13.61 17.45 0.43
C LEU A 423 -14.62 18.22 1.29
N GLY A 424 -14.88 17.77 2.52
CA GLY A 424 -15.76 18.46 3.47
C GLY A 424 -15.19 19.79 3.98
N GLY A 425 -13.89 20.01 3.70
CA GLY A 425 -13.16 21.20 4.07
C GLY A 425 -13.35 22.39 3.13
N TYR A 426 -13.97 22.17 1.96
CA TYR A 426 -14.30 23.24 1.03
C TYR A 426 -15.58 23.99 1.43
N VAL A 427 -15.68 25.23 0.96
CA VAL A 427 -16.88 26.06 0.90
C VAL A 427 -16.99 26.67 -0.48
N MET A 428 -18.21 26.76 -0.99
CA MET A 428 -18.50 27.30 -2.31
C MET A 428 -19.22 28.63 -2.14
N GLU A 429 -18.57 29.72 -2.54
CA GLU A 429 -19.07 31.08 -2.37
C GLU A 429 -19.00 31.78 -3.73
N ASN A 430 -20.10 32.40 -4.17
CA ASN A 430 -20.19 33.13 -5.45
C ASN A 430 -19.71 32.32 -6.68
N GLY A 431 -19.88 31.00 -6.67
CA GLY A 431 -19.44 30.13 -7.77
C GLY A 431 -17.94 29.84 -7.80
N GLU A 432 -17.20 30.28 -6.79
CA GLU A 432 -15.78 30.03 -6.55
C GLU A 432 -15.58 29.06 -5.38
N LEU A 433 -14.40 28.44 -5.31
CA LEU A 433 -14.09 27.39 -4.34
C LEU A 433 -13.02 27.86 -3.35
N PHE A 434 -13.32 27.75 -2.06
CA PHE A 434 -12.46 28.16 -0.96
C PHE A 434 -12.29 27.02 0.06
N TYR A 435 -11.19 27.03 0.81
CA TYR A 435 -11.01 26.22 2.00
C TYR A 435 -11.42 26.99 3.25
N LYS A 436 -12.15 26.33 4.14
CA LYS A 436 -12.45 26.84 5.48
C LYS A 436 -11.15 27.03 6.27
N SER A 437 -11.11 28.03 7.15
CA SER A 437 -9.99 28.26 8.08
C SER A 437 -9.63 26.99 8.87
N ASP A 438 -10.63 26.32 9.45
CA ASP A 438 -10.48 25.06 10.19
C ASP A 438 -9.73 23.98 9.37
N THR A 439 -10.00 23.92 8.06
CA THR A 439 -9.35 22.98 7.14
C THR A 439 -7.89 23.35 6.88
N LEU A 440 -7.60 24.64 6.68
CA LEU A 440 -6.23 25.13 6.51
C LEU A 440 -5.39 24.77 7.76
N LYS A 441 -5.97 24.95 8.95
CA LYS A 441 -5.39 24.51 10.21
C LYS A 441 -5.19 22.99 10.27
N ALA A 442 -6.14 22.19 9.78
CA ALA A 442 -6.02 20.73 9.72
C ALA A 442 -4.85 20.25 8.85
N PHE A 443 -4.55 20.97 7.76
CA PHE A 443 -3.35 20.74 6.96
C PHE A 443 -2.06 21.25 7.63
N GLY A 444 -2.17 21.94 8.77
CA GLY A 444 -1.06 22.60 9.45
C GLY A 444 -0.54 23.82 8.70
N LEU A 445 -1.39 24.46 7.91
CA LEU A 445 -1.11 25.73 7.26
C LEU A 445 -1.33 26.86 8.26
N LEU A 446 -0.38 27.78 8.29
CA LEU A 446 -0.35 28.90 9.22
C LEU A 446 -0.25 30.22 8.46
N ARG A 447 -0.63 31.29 9.12
CA ARG A 447 -0.49 32.66 8.65
C ARG A 447 0.74 33.28 9.30
N THR A 448 1.47 34.07 8.52
CA THR A 448 2.44 35.04 9.04
C THR A 448 2.21 36.37 8.35
N THR A 449 2.52 37.45 9.06
CA THR A 449 2.52 38.80 8.50
C THR A 449 3.93 39.36 8.62
N ASP A 450 4.42 40.02 7.57
CA ASP A 450 5.70 40.73 7.62
C ASP A 450 5.55 42.13 8.24
N GLU A 451 6.66 42.85 8.37
CA GLU A 451 6.68 44.21 8.91
C GLU A 451 5.91 45.21 8.01
N ASP A 452 5.81 44.92 6.72
CA ASP A 452 5.10 45.71 5.71
C ASP A 452 3.58 45.41 5.67
N GLY A 453 3.09 44.52 6.53
CA GLY A 453 1.67 44.13 6.62
C GLY A 453 1.23 43.09 5.58
N ASN A 454 2.13 42.54 4.77
CA ASN A 454 1.80 41.50 3.80
C ASN A 454 1.59 40.16 4.49
N GLU A 455 0.52 39.47 4.10
CA GLU A 455 0.18 38.15 4.61
C GLU A 455 0.78 37.03 3.76
N PHE A 456 1.30 35.99 4.42
CA PHE A 456 1.87 34.82 3.75
C PHE A 456 1.31 33.52 4.30
N LEU A 457 1.22 32.54 3.39
CA LEU A 457 0.87 31.15 3.69
C LEU A 457 2.13 30.38 4.06
N VAL A 458 2.13 29.83 5.27
CA VAL A 458 3.24 29.07 5.86
C VAL A 458 2.85 27.61 5.99
N TYR A 459 3.79 26.72 5.69
CA TYR A 459 3.61 25.28 5.84
C TYR A 459 4.82 24.63 6.53
N SER A 460 4.59 23.41 7.00
CA SER A 460 5.59 22.59 7.67
C SER A 460 6.38 21.74 6.66
N LYS A 461 7.65 22.06 6.41
CA LYS A 461 8.49 21.35 5.44
C LYS A 461 9.08 20.07 6.04
N LEU A 462 8.67 18.92 5.49
CA LEU A 462 9.24 17.61 5.85
C LEU A 462 10.54 17.35 5.08
N ARG A 463 11.63 17.09 5.79
CA ARG A 463 12.90 16.58 5.23
C ARG A 463 13.02 15.06 5.46
N TRP A 464 13.95 14.42 4.76
CA TRP A 464 14.14 12.96 4.83
C TRP A 464 14.39 12.44 6.25
N ILE A 465 15.46 12.95 6.90
CA ILE A 465 15.91 12.48 8.22
C ILE A 465 15.99 13.65 9.22
N SER A 466 16.47 14.81 8.77
CA SER A 466 16.66 15.98 9.63
C SER A 466 15.34 16.63 10.01
N ILE A 467 15.24 17.08 11.26
CA ILE A 467 14.05 17.77 11.78
C ILE A 467 14.50 19.11 12.34
N PRO A 468 14.80 20.09 11.44
CA PRO A 468 15.34 21.38 11.85
C PRO A 468 14.39 22.04 12.87
N ARG A 469 14.96 22.85 13.77
CA ARG A 469 14.13 23.69 14.67
C ARG A 469 13.26 24.64 13.84
N ASP A 470 13.80 25.14 12.74
CA ASP A 470 13.12 26.01 11.79
C ASP A 470 12.57 25.19 10.62
N TYR A 471 11.42 24.54 10.85
CA TYR A 471 10.76 23.69 9.86
C TYR A 471 9.63 24.40 9.10
N LEU A 472 9.39 25.68 9.40
CA LEU A 472 8.33 26.48 8.79
C LEU A 472 8.86 27.26 7.59
N TYR A 473 8.15 27.15 6.48
CA TYR A 473 8.50 27.80 5.23
C TYR A 473 7.29 28.51 4.64
N VAL A 474 7.54 29.69 4.06
CA VAL A 474 6.55 30.44 3.29
C VAL A 474 6.44 29.81 1.91
N CYS A 475 5.21 29.58 1.42
CA CYS A 475 4.96 29.01 0.09
C CYS A 475 3.99 29.81 -0.79
N GLY A 476 3.31 30.81 -0.24
CA GLY A 476 2.46 31.71 -1.02
C GLY A 476 2.22 33.04 -0.35
N THR A 477 1.88 34.04 -1.14
CA THR A 477 1.44 35.37 -0.71
C THR A 477 -0.08 35.40 -0.70
N VAL A 478 -0.67 35.95 0.36
CA VAL A 478 -2.12 36.06 0.54
C VAL A 478 -2.54 37.49 0.21
N LEU A 479 -3.42 37.64 -0.79
CA LEU A 479 -3.99 38.91 -1.21
C LEU A 479 -5.51 38.83 -1.03
N GLY A 480 -6.00 39.39 0.08
CA GLY A 480 -7.38 39.20 0.52
C GLY A 480 -7.67 37.73 0.77
N VAL A 481 -8.58 37.14 -0.01
CA VAL A 481 -8.95 35.72 0.11
C VAL A 481 -8.17 34.78 -0.83
N ARG A 482 -7.28 35.32 -1.68
CA ARG A 482 -6.58 34.55 -2.72
C ARG A 482 -5.13 34.29 -2.35
N VAL A 483 -4.60 33.15 -2.76
CA VAL A 483 -3.20 32.77 -2.51
C VAL A 483 -2.44 32.59 -3.82
N SER A 484 -1.41 33.41 -4.04
CA SER A 484 -0.48 33.25 -5.16
C SER A 484 0.80 32.57 -4.71
N ARG A 485 1.39 31.76 -5.60
CA ARG A 485 2.64 31.06 -5.31
C ARG A 485 3.81 32.05 -5.26
N CYS A 486 4.67 31.93 -4.26
CA CYS A 486 5.89 32.72 -4.12
C CYS A 486 7.14 31.83 -4.06
N GLU A 487 8.32 32.46 -4.08
CA GLU A 487 9.56 31.75 -3.78
C GLU A 487 9.57 31.23 -2.35
N GLU A 488 10.07 30.00 -2.20
CA GLU A 488 10.05 29.33 -0.92
C GLU A 488 11.18 29.87 -0.03
N ARG A 489 10.81 30.48 1.10
CA ARG A 489 11.76 31.05 2.06
C ARG A 489 11.45 30.61 3.49
N GLN A 490 12.47 30.63 4.34
CA GLN A 490 12.32 30.31 5.76
C GLN A 490 11.43 31.36 6.42
N CYS A 491 10.59 30.90 7.35
CA CYS A 491 9.68 31.78 8.06
C CYS A 491 10.36 32.41 9.30
N SER A 492 10.26 33.73 9.44
CA SER A 492 10.82 34.51 10.56
C SER A 492 9.78 35.28 11.38
N GLY A 493 8.52 35.36 10.92
CA GLY A 493 7.48 36.17 11.54
C GLY A 493 6.74 35.50 12.70
N VAL A 494 5.79 36.22 13.29
CA VAL A 494 4.87 35.70 14.33
C VAL A 494 3.77 34.89 13.66
N MET A 495 3.54 33.66 14.16
CA MET A 495 2.57 32.74 13.56
C MET A 495 1.18 32.96 14.14
N SER A 496 0.18 33.01 13.27
CA SER A 496 -1.24 32.99 13.62
C SER A 496 -2.00 31.98 12.75
N ILE A 497 -3.29 31.80 13.05
CA ILE A 497 -4.22 31.03 12.21
C ILE A 497 -4.96 32.02 11.30
N PHE A 498 -5.44 31.56 10.15
CA PHE A 498 -6.32 32.37 9.31
C PHE A 498 -7.71 32.47 9.93
N ASP A 499 -8.30 33.65 9.98
CA ASP A 499 -9.68 33.81 10.48
C ASP A 499 -10.73 33.72 9.37
N GLN A 500 -10.28 33.62 8.11
CA GLN A 500 -11.12 33.62 6.92
C GLN A 500 -10.85 32.42 6.00
N ALA A 501 -11.79 32.16 5.10
CA ALA A 501 -11.62 31.17 4.05
C ALA A 501 -10.67 31.68 2.95
N LEU A 502 -9.82 30.80 2.42
CA LEU A 502 -8.88 31.13 1.34
C LEU A 502 -9.11 30.27 0.10
N GLY A 503 -8.99 30.85 -1.09
CA GLY A 503 -9.23 30.16 -2.35
C GLY A 503 -9.56 31.11 -3.51
N GLY A 504 -10.56 30.75 -4.30
CA GLY A 504 -10.96 31.48 -5.50
C GLY A 504 -10.02 31.25 -6.69
N ARG A 505 -10.38 31.83 -7.85
CA ARG A 505 -9.54 31.76 -9.05
C ARG A 505 -8.46 32.86 -9.02
N LEU A 506 -7.25 32.54 -9.45
CA LEU A 506 -6.22 33.55 -9.66
C LEU A 506 -6.55 34.40 -10.89
N VAL A 507 -6.32 35.71 -10.78
CA VAL A 507 -6.46 36.66 -11.91
C VAL A 507 -5.21 36.50 -12.78
N GLY A 508 -5.35 35.85 -13.93
CA GLY A 508 -4.23 35.56 -14.85
C GLY A 508 -4.26 34.15 -15.44
N ASP A 509 -4.96 33.20 -14.80
CA ASP A 509 -5.22 31.87 -15.36
C ASP A 509 -6.34 31.96 -16.40
N ALA A 510 -6.01 32.53 -17.57
CA ALA A 510 -6.72 32.16 -18.79
C ALA A 510 -6.43 30.68 -19.02
N PHE A 511 -7.35 29.82 -18.62
CA PHE A 511 -7.37 28.41 -19.01
C PHE A 511 -7.44 28.33 -20.53
N THR A 512 -6.29 28.31 -21.20
CA THR A 512 -6.20 27.92 -22.60
C THR A 512 -6.32 26.40 -22.66
N ASP A 513 -7.35 25.95 -23.38
CA ASP A 513 -7.62 24.55 -23.67
C ASP A 513 -6.61 24.01 -24.70
N PHE A 514 -5.99 22.85 -24.39
CA PHE A 514 -5.47 21.81 -25.32
C PHE A 514 -4.22 22.08 -26.22
N PRO A 515 -3.55 21.02 -26.74
CA PRO A 515 -2.17 20.70 -26.41
C PRO A 515 -1.15 21.06 -27.50
N GLY A 516 0.09 21.32 -27.09
CA GLY A 516 1.23 21.41 -28.00
C GLY A 516 2.50 20.99 -27.27
N ALA A 517 2.98 19.80 -27.59
CA ALA A 517 4.34 19.40 -27.27
C ALA A 517 5.31 20.43 -27.85
N GLN A 518 6.04 21.13 -26.99
CA GLN A 518 7.32 21.72 -27.37
C GLN A 518 8.38 21.24 -26.40
N HIS A 519 9.16 20.30 -26.93
CA HIS A 519 10.52 19.99 -26.52
C HIS A 519 11.28 21.25 -26.08
N CYS A 520 11.58 21.37 -24.78
CA CYS A 520 12.83 22.00 -24.37
C CYS A 520 13.90 20.91 -24.35
N ILE A 521 14.46 20.67 -25.53
CA ILE A 521 15.76 20.02 -25.70
C ILE A 521 16.82 20.92 -25.03
N MET A 522 17.76 20.26 -24.38
CA MET A 522 19.01 20.79 -23.84
C MET A 522 19.52 22.06 -24.53
N CYS A 523 19.77 23.09 -23.72
CA CYS A 523 20.80 24.08 -24.02
C CYS A 523 21.77 24.14 -22.85
N HIS A 524 22.66 23.15 -22.79
CA HIS A 524 23.94 23.27 -22.11
C HIS A 524 24.83 24.08 -23.06
N LYS A 525 24.98 25.39 -22.83
CA LYS A 525 26.08 26.19 -23.37
C LYS A 525 26.89 26.77 -22.22
N THR A 526 27.99 26.07 -21.98
CA THR A 526 29.34 26.61 -21.76
C THR A 526 29.45 28.14 -21.60
N CYS A 527 29.89 28.55 -20.40
CA CYS A 527 30.84 29.63 -20.14
C CYS A 527 31.40 29.45 -18.72
N PHE A 528 32.65 29.73 -18.38
CA PHE A 528 33.96 29.74 -19.04
C PHE A 528 34.95 29.80 -17.86
N LEU A 529 36.09 29.12 -17.99
CA LEU A 529 37.38 29.36 -17.34
C LEU A 529 37.47 30.43 -16.22
N ASN A 530 37.76 30.00 -14.99
CA ASN A 530 39.09 30.12 -14.34
C ASN A 530 39.15 29.23 -13.11
#